data_AF-A0AAJ2LN08-F1
#
_entry.id   AF-A0AAJ2LN08-F1
#
_cell.length_a   1.000
_cell.length_b   1.000
_cell.length_c   1.000
_cell.angle_alpha   90.00
_cell.angle_beta   90.00
_cell.angle_gamma   90.00
#
_symmetry.space_group_name_H-M   'P 1'
#
loop_
_entity.id
_entity.type
_entity.pdbx_description
1 polymer ?
#
loop_
_entity_poly.entity_id
_entity_poly.type
_entity_poly.pdbx_seq_one_letter_code
_entity_poly.pdbx_strand_id
1 'polypeptide(L)'
;MNNNSNDSAYYVSSHATANNTAIDEYPLGVAIAQLHGIYILAQNTDGLIIVDMHAAHERILLEQLKAAWNNQLNWQIQNLLVPQIVELTALQTSRVEELHEVLNQLGLEIDRYGEHSVVIRAVPALLAKANLAK
;
A
#
# COMPACT_ATOMS: atom_id res chain seq x y z
N MET A 1 -31.98 54.25 44.55
CA MET A 1 -32.71 54.21 43.27
C MET A 1 -31.90 53.35 42.31
N ASN A 2 -32.04 52.02 42.30
CA ASN A 2 -32.95 51.20 41.47
C ASN A 2 -33.08 51.67 40.01
N ASN A 3 -32.87 50.70 39.09
CA ASN A 3 -33.40 50.50 37.74
C ASN A 3 -32.22 50.26 36.75
N ASN A 4 -32.09 49.19 35.99
CA ASN A 4 -33.00 48.09 35.64
C ASN A 4 -32.21 47.07 34.79
N SER A 5 -32.28 45.80 35.21
CA SER A 5 -32.36 44.54 34.45
C SER A 5 -31.49 44.24 33.22
N ASN A 6 -30.81 43.10 33.35
CA ASN A 6 -30.67 42.02 32.35
C ASN A 6 -31.39 42.24 31.02
N ASP A 7 -30.64 42.13 29.92
CA ASP A 7 -31.10 41.21 28.88
C ASP A 7 -29.93 40.48 28.23
N SER A 8 -30.03 39.16 28.30
CA SER A 8 -29.11 38.18 27.77
C SER A 8 -29.37 38.01 26.28
N ALA A 9 -28.76 38.85 25.44
CA ALA A 9 -28.74 38.60 24.01
C ALA A 9 -27.49 37.76 23.67
N TYR A 10 -27.58 36.44 23.85
CA TYR A 10 -26.75 35.53 23.08
C TYR A 10 -26.97 35.83 21.60
N TYR A 11 -25.94 36.35 20.93
CA TYR A 11 -25.92 36.48 19.48
C TYR A 11 -25.96 35.06 18.88
N VAL A 12 -27.16 34.57 18.57
CA VAL A 12 -27.35 33.53 17.55
C VAL A 12 -27.20 34.22 16.20
N SER A 13 -25.95 34.42 15.79
CA SER A 13 -25.65 34.72 14.40
C SER A 13 -25.76 33.42 13.60
N SER A 14 -26.99 33.15 13.16
CA SER A 14 -27.27 32.30 12.02
C SER A 14 -26.60 32.89 10.78
N HIS A 15 -25.41 32.41 10.46
CA HIS A 15 -24.80 32.64 9.16
C HIS A 15 -24.64 31.31 8.46
N ALA A 16 -25.65 31.09 7.61
CA ALA A 16 -25.62 30.37 6.35
C ALA A 16 -24.61 29.23 6.26
N THR A 17 -25.15 28.02 6.20
CA THR A 17 -24.54 26.88 5.53
C THR A 17 -24.15 27.29 4.11
N ALA A 18 -22.98 27.88 3.95
CA ALA A 18 -22.28 27.86 2.68
C ALA A 18 -21.82 26.42 2.52
N ASN A 19 -22.67 25.62 1.87
CA ASN A 19 -22.31 24.32 1.34
C ASN A 19 -21.04 24.52 0.52
N ASN A 20 -19.88 24.23 1.12
CA ASN A 20 -18.62 24.25 0.42
C ASN A 20 -18.66 23.02 -0.50
N THR A 21 -19.10 23.25 -1.73
CA THR A 21 -19.09 22.29 -2.84
C THR A 21 -17.65 22.04 -3.28
N ALA A 22 -16.84 21.51 -2.37
CA ALA A 22 -15.52 20.95 -2.62
C ALA A 22 -15.52 19.45 -2.29
N ILE A 23 -16.64 18.79 -2.58
CA ILE A 23 -16.72 17.34 -2.82
C ILE A 23 -16.30 17.22 -4.30
N ASP A 24 -15.22 16.60 -4.76
CA ASP A 24 -14.60 15.35 -4.32
C ASP A 24 -13.26 15.12 -5.08
N GLU A 25 -12.32 16.08 -5.07
CA GLU A 25 -11.09 15.94 -5.89
C GLU A 25 -10.17 14.81 -5.39
N TYR A 26 -10.32 14.44 -4.11
CA TYR A 26 -9.59 13.35 -3.47
C TYR A 26 -10.54 12.53 -2.58
N PRO A 27 -11.04 11.36 -3.04
CA PRO A 27 -11.98 10.55 -2.26
C PRO A 27 -11.38 10.01 -0.96
N LEU A 28 -10.05 9.89 -0.87
CA LEU A 28 -9.33 9.56 0.38
C LEU A 28 -8.91 10.79 1.19
N GLY A 29 -9.30 11.99 0.75
CA GLY A 29 -8.92 13.25 1.37
C GLY A 29 -7.44 13.60 1.23
N VAL A 30 -7.03 14.59 2.02
CA VAL A 30 -5.64 15.05 2.12
C VAL A 30 -5.02 14.46 3.37
N ALA A 31 -3.82 13.87 3.24
CA ALA A 31 -3.08 13.34 4.38
C ALA A 31 -2.66 14.48 5.33
N ILE A 32 -2.95 14.32 6.62
CA ILE A 32 -2.70 15.33 7.65
C ILE A 32 -1.62 14.90 8.65
N ALA A 33 -1.47 13.60 8.90
CA ALA A 33 -0.50 13.06 9.86
C ALA A 33 -0.26 11.56 9.68
N GLN A 34 0.76 11.04 10.35
CA GLN A 34 1.03 9.61 10.48
C GLN A 34 1.08 9.25 11.98
N LEU A 35 0.48 8.13 12.34
CA LEU A 35 0.43 7.62 13.71
C LEU A 35 1.25 6.34 13.85
N HIS A 36 2.23 6.37 14.76
CA HIS A 36 3.12 5.24 15.09
C HIS A 36 3.80 4.56 13.88
N GLY A 37 3.95 5.26 12.77
CA GLY A 37 4.53 4.69 11.56
C GLY A 37 3.62 3.72 10.80
N ILE A 38 2.41 3.45 11.28
CA ILE A 38 1.55 2.35 10.79
C ILE A 38 0.21 2.81 10.21
N TYR A 39 -0.28 3.97 10.64
CA TYR A 39 -1.53 4.56 10.12
C TYR A 39 -1.28 5.92 9.49
N ILE A 40 -1.97 6.18 8.37
CA ILE A 40 -2.09 7.50 7.78
C ILE A 40 -3.44 8.09 8.20
N LEU A 41 -3.43 9.32 8.71
CA LEU A 41 -4.62 10.11 8.98
C LEU A 41 -4.84 11.05 7.79
N ALA A 42 -6.05 11.06 7.24
CA ALA A 42 -6.43 11.94 6.14
C ALA A 42 -7.79 12.60 6.42
N GLN A 43 -8.05 13.76 5.84
CA GLN A 43 -9.31 14.48 6.03
C GLN A 43 -9.92 14.85 4.67
N ASN A 44 -11.23 14.66 4.53
CA ASN A 44 -12.03 15.13 3.39
C ASN A 44 -13.27 15.89 3.90
N THR A 45 -14.18 16.23 3.00
CA THR A 45 -15.45 16.93 3.35
C THR A 45 -16.36 16.11 4.26
N ASP A 46 -16.23 14.78 4.25
CA ASP A 46 -17.07 13.86 5.02
C ASP A 46 -16.51 13.60 6.42
N GLY A 47 -15.21 13.83 6.64
CA GLY A 47 -14.59 13.75 7.96
C GLY A 47 -13.15 13.23 7.96
N LEU A 48 -12.80 12.51 9.04
CA LEU A 48 -11.50 11.89 9.24
C LEU A 48 -11.48 10.45 8.70
N ILE A 49 -10.46 10.14 7.91
CA ILE A 49 -10.17 8.83 7.34
C ILE A 49 -8.89 8.30 8.00
N ILE A 50 -8.88 7.03 8.37
CA ILE A 50 -7.72 6.33 8.92
C ILE A 50 -7.38 5.16 8.00
N VAL A 51 -6.15 5.13 7.51
CA VAL A 51 -5.67 4.11 6.57
C VAL A 51 -4.56 3.30 7.23
N ASP A 52 -4.70 1.97 7.23
CA ASP A 52 -3.59 1.06 7.52
C ASP A 52 -2.61 1.06 6.35
N MET A 53 -1.39 1.56 6.58
CA MET A 53 -0.39 1.72 5.54
C MET A 53 0.07 0.37 4.98
N HIS A 54 0.19 -0.67 5.81
CA HIS A 54 0.65 -1.98 5.37
C HIS A 54 -0.40 -2.62 4.46
N ALA A 55 -1.64 -2.67 4.93
CA ALA A 55 -2.73 -3.25 4.15
C ALA A 55 -2.98 -2.48 2.85
N ALA A 56 -2.92 -1.14 2.89
CA ALA A 56 -3.07 -0.31 1.69
C ALA A 56 -1.93 -0.54 0.69
N HIS A 57 -0.68 -0.58 1.17
CA HIS A 57 0.49 -0.83 0.32
C HIS A 57 0.41 -2.20 -0.36
N GLU A 58 0.12 -3.25 0.40
CA GLU A 58 -0.03 -4.61 -0.14
C GLU A 58 -1.18 -4.70 -1.15
N ARG A 59 -2.31 -4.04 -0.86
CA ARG A 59 -3.48 -4.02 -1.77
C ARG A 59 -3.17 -3.33 -3.08
N ILE A 60 -2.53 -2.15 -3.03
CA ILE A 60 -2.13 -1.40 -4.23
C ILE A 60 -1.14 -2.22 -5.06
N LEU A 61 -0.12 -2.79 -4.41
CA LEU A 61 0.91 -3.59 -5.08
C LEU A 61 0.32 -4.83 -5.75
N LEU A 62 -0.58 -5.55 -5.09
CA LEU A 62 -1.25 -6.72 -5.67
C LEU A 62 -2.09 -6.35 -6.89
N GLU A 63 -2.87 -5.27 -6.82
CA GLU A 63 -3.67 -4.84 -7.96
C GLU A 63 -2.81 -4.34 -9.13
N GLN A 64 -1.68 -3.67 -8.86
CA GLN A 64 -0.72 -3.31 -9.90
C GLN A 64 -0.09 -4.56 -10.55
N LEU A 65 0.29 -5.57 -9.76
CA LEU A 65 0.81 -6.84 -10.27
C LEU A 65 -0.24 -7.55 -11.14
N LYS A 66 -1.49 -7.63 -10.68
CA LYS A 66 -2.59 -8.23 -11.46
C LYS A 66 -2.85 -7.47 -12.75
N ALA A 67 -2.83 -6.14 -12.71
CA ALA A 67 -3.02 -5.31 -13.89
C ALA A 67 -1.87 -5.49 -14.90
N ALA A 68 -0.62 -5.53 -14.43
CA ALA A 68 0.55 -5.78 -15.26
C ALA A 68 0.53 -7.19 -15.87
N TRP A 69 0.12 -8.18 -15.08
CA TRP A 69 -0.03 -9.56 -15.54
C TRP A 69 -1.08 -9.69 -16.66
N ASN A 70 -2.25 -9.07 -16.46
CA ASN A 70 -3.33 -9.09 -17.44
C ASN A 70 -3.01 -8.28 -18.71
N ASN A 71 -2.11 -7.31 -18.60
CA ASN A 71 -1.69 -6.44 -19.70
C ASN A 71 -0.22 -6.69 -20.03
N GLN A 72 0.09 -7.85 -20.63
CA GLN A 72 1.44 -8.40 -20.89
C GLN A 72 2.50 -7.39 -21.38
N LEU A 73 2.12 -6.29 -22.04
CA LEU A 73 3.03 -5.18 -22.37
C LEU A 73 3.74 -4.56 -21.15
N ASN A 74 3.12 -4.61 -19.98
CA ASN A 74 3.59 -3.99 -18.74
C ASN A 74 4.26 -5.00 -17.79
N TRP A 75 4.36 -6.28 -18.17
CA TRP A 75 5.03 -7.28 -17.37
C TRP A 75 6.55 -7.16 -17.53
N GLN A 76 7.19 -6.43 -16.62
CA GLN A 76 8.62 -6.16 -16.65
C GLN A 76 9.34 -6.95 -15.56
N ILE A 77 10.42 -7.63 -15.94
CA ILE A 77 11.29 -8.40 -15.05
C ILE A 77 12.56 -7.57 -14.78
N GLN A 78 13.02 -7.59 -13.53
CA GLN A 78 14.27 -6.97 -13.12
C GLN A 78 15.23 -8.03 -12.59
N ASN A 79 16.36 -8.20 -13.27
CA ASN A 79 17.47 -9.00 -12.78
C ASN A 79 18.15 -8.32 -11.59
N LEU A 80 18.55 -9.13 -10.61
CA LEU A 80 19.31 -8.68 -9.45
C LEU A 80 20.77 -8.52 -9.83
N LEU A 81 21.39 -7.41 -9.43
CA LEU A 81 22.82 -7.18 -9.61
C LEU A 81 23.66 -8.25 -8.89
N VAL A 82 23.16 -8.69 -7.74
CA VAL A 82 23.73 -9.76 -6.93
C VAL A 82 22.62 -10.77 -6.64
N PRO A 83 22.72 -12.01 -7.17
CA PRO A 83 21.76 -13.06 -6.86
C PRO A 83 21.62 -13.27 -5.35
N GLN A 84 20.39 -13.49 -4.89
CA GLN A 84 20.11 -13.69 -3.47
C GLN A 84 19.93 -15.18 -3.19
N ILE A 85 20.64 -15.70 -2.19
CA ILE A 85 20.47 -17.08 -1.73
C ILE A 85 19.54 -17.07 -0.53
N VAL A 86 18.49 -17.90 -0.58
CA VAL A 86 17.50 -18.02 0.48
C VAL A 86 17.52 -19.46 1.00
N GLU A 87 17.67 -19.63 2.30
CA GLU A 87 17.57 -20.92 2.96
C GLU A 87 16.12 -21.36 3.05
N LEU A 88 15.86 -22.61 2.68
CA LEU A 88 14.55 -23.23 2.66
C LEU A 88 14.62 -24.66 3.21
N THR A 89 13.51 -25.18 3.69
CA THR A 89 13.40 -26.61 4.01
C THR A 89 13.49 -27.45 2.72
N ALA A 90 13.95 -28.71 2.81
CA ALA A 90 14.03 -29.59 1.64
C ALA A 90 12.69 -29.73 0.90
N LEU A 91 11.57 -29.74 1.65
CA LEU A 91 10.22 -29.77 1.08
C LEU A 91 9.91 -28.50 0.27
N GLN A 92 10.27 -27.33 0.78
CA GLN A 92 10.08 -26.06 0.07
C GLN A 92 10.96 -25.97 -1.18
N THR A 93 12.23 -26.41 -1.09
CA THR A 93 13.14 -26.46 -2.24
C THR A 93 12.58 -27.35 -3.35
N SER A 94 12.07 -28.55 -3.01
CA SER A 94 11.41 -29.43 -3.98
C SER A 94 10.19 -28.76 -4.62
N ARG A 95 9.42 -27.98 -3.84
CA ARG A 95 8.25 -27.25 -4.34
C ARG A 95 8.62 -26.16 -5.33
N VAL A 96 9.72 -25.45 -5.08
CA VAL A 96 10.25 -24.42 -5.99
C VAL A 96 10.65 -25.05 -7.32
N GLU A 97 11.31 -26.21 -7.27
CA GLU A 97 11.70 -26.98 -8.46
C GLU A 97 10.47 -27.47 -9.26
N GLU A 98 9.44 -28.00 -8.57
CA GLU A 98 8.16 -28.40 -9.19
C GLU A 98 7.41 -27.23 -9.84
N LEU A 99 7.51 -26.02 -9.26
CA LEU A 99 6.79 -24.82 -9.71
C LEU A 99 7.65 -23.88 -10.58
N HIS A 100 8.84 -24.31 -10.99
CA HIS A 100 9.82 -23.47 -11.68
C HIS A 100 9.23 -22.74 -12.90
N GLU A 101 8.49 -23.45 -13.76
CA GLU A 101 7.82 -22.86 -14.93
C GLU A 101 6.80 -21.78 -14.54
N VAL A 102 6.02 -22.01 -13.48
CA VAL A 102 5.02 -21.05 -12.99
C VAL A 102 5.71 -19.81 -12.42
N LEU A 103 6.80 -20.01 -11.66
CA LEU A 103 7.59 -18.92 -11.10
C LEU A 103 8.24 -18.07 -12.20
N ASN A 104 8.82 -18.71 -13.22
CA ASN A 104 9.39 -18.01 -14.38
C ASN A 104 8.33 -17.20 -15.14
N GLN A 105 7.14 -17.77 -15.35
CA GLN A 105 6.03 -17.04 -15.95
C GLN A 105 5.70 -15.80 -15.12
N LEU A 106 5.62 -15.95 -13.79
CA LEU A 106 5.50 -14.88 -12.80
C LEU A 106 6.76 -14.03 -12.63
N GLY A 107 7.70 -14.03 -13.58
CA GLY A 107 8.87 -13.15 -13.59
C GLY A 107 9.84 -13.37 -12.43
N LEU A 108 9.73 -14.50 -11.74
CA LEU A 108 10.59 -14.93 -10.64
C LEU A 108 11.55 -15.99 -11.17
N GLU A 109 12.78 -15.59 -11.45
CA GLU A 109 13.84 -16.53 -11.83
C GLU A 109 14.46 -17.10 -10.55
N ILE A 110 13.95 -18.27 -10.14
CA ILE A 110 14.38 -18.97 -8.93
C ILE A 110 14.83 -20.38 -9.29
N ASP A 111 16.08 -20.68 -8.94
CA ASP A 111 16.69 -21.99 -9.17
C ASP A 111 17.04 -22.65 -7.83
N ARG A 112 17.01 -23.99 -7.82
CA ARG A 112 17.53 -24.77 -6.70
C ARG A 112 19.04 -24.55 -6.54
N TYR A 113 19.47 -24.34 -5.31
CA TYR A 113 20.88 -24.20 -4.94
C TYR A 113 21.19 -25.16 -3.78
N GLY A 114 21.47 -26.42 -4.07
CA GLY A 114 21.69 -27.45 -3.04
C GLY A 114 20.39 -28.02 -2.45
N GLU A 115 20.47 -28.63 -1.27
CA GLU A 115 19.33 -29.34 -0.64
C GLU A 115 18.40 -28.40 0.14
N HIS A 116 18.97 -27.37 0.77
CA HIS A 116 18.28 -26.48 1.70
C HIS A 116 18.34 -25.01 1.31
N SER A 117 18.54 -24.72 0.02
CA SER A 117 18.56 -23.34 -0.46
C SER A 117 18.14 -23.22 -1.92
N VAL A 118 17.73 -22.01 -2.27
CA VAL A 118 17.43 -21.56 -3.62
C VAL A 118 18.17 -20.27 -3.91
N VAL A 119 18.41 -20.00 -5.18
CA VAL A 119 18.99 -18.74 -5.66
C VAL A 119 17.96 -17.98 -6.48
N ILE A 120 17.77 -16.70 -6.15
CA ILE A 120 16.90 -15.76 -6.85
C ILE A 120 17.79 -14.88 -7.73
N ARG A 121 17.50 -14.83 -9.04
CA ARG A 121 18.25 -14.05 -10.02
C ARG A 121 17.47 -12.88 -10.59
N ALA A 122 16.15 -12.98 -10.63
CA ALA A 122 15.28 -11.92 -11.10
C ALA A 122 13.93 -11.94 -10.40
N VAL A 123 13.30 -10.78 -10.34
CA VAL A 123 11.97 -10.57 -9.77
C VAL A 123 11.16 -9.64 -10.66
N PRO A 124 9.82 -9.62 -10.58
CA PRO A 124 9.01 -8.59 -11.22
C PRO A 124 9.49 -7.19 -10.79
N ALA A 125 9.63 -6.26 -11.73
CA ALA A 125 10.15 -4.92 -11.47
C ALA A 125 9.32 -4.16 -10.41
N LEU A 126 8.01 -4.44 -10.30
CA LEU A 126 7.14 -3.90 -9.26
C LEU A 126 7.57 -4.33 -7.84
N LEU A 127 8.18 -5.50 -7.71
CA LEU A 127 8.71 -6.04 -6.45
C LEU A 127 10.16 -5.67 -6.20
N ALA A 128 10.85 -4.99 -7.12
CA ALA A 128 12.28 -4.73 -7.00
C ALA A 128 12.69 -3.85 -5.79
N LYS A 129 11.74 -3.05 -5.28
CA LYS A 129 11.93 -2.25 -4.05
C LYS A 129 11.52 -2.98 -2.78
N ALA A 130 10.88 -4.14 -2.90
CA ALA A 130 10.58 -4.98 -1.75
C ALA A 130 11.89 -5.52 -1.17
N ASN A 131 11.93 -5.66 0.15
CA ASN A 131 13.13 -6.17 0.80
C ASN A 131 13.22 -7.68 0.57
N LEU A 132 14.15 -8.10 -0.30
CA LEU A 132 14.38 -9.51 -0.65
C LEU A 132 15.22 -10.24 0.41
N ALA A 133 15.91 -9.49 1.27
CA ALA A 133 16.66 -10.02 2.39
C ALA A 133 15.91 -9.69 3.68
N LYS A 134 15.61 -10.71 4.48
CA LYS A 134 15.19 -10.56 5.86
C LYS A 134 16.12 -11.37 6.74
#